data_AF-A0A3D0YQH7-F1
#
_entry.id   AF-A0A3D0YQH7-F1
#
_cell.length_a   1.000
_cell.length_b   1.000
_cell.length_c   1.000
_cell.angle_alpha   90.00
_cell.angle_beta   90.00
_cell.angle_gamma   90.00
#
_symmetry.space_group_name_H-M   'P 1'
#
loop_
_entity.id
_entity.type
_entity.pdbx_description
1 polymer ?
#
loop_
_entity_poly.entity_id
_entity_poly.type
_entity_poly.pdbx_seq_one_letter_code
_entity_poly.pdbx_strand_id
1 'polypeptide(L)' 'MPVPQNNSRVDKAKEIANNPSRYKVCEGCDSIVGSGTIICPNCHGYRFDTDKSRVVDHAVWLGSRDQTSVTAKDLD' A
#
# COMPACT_ATOMS: atom_id res chain seq x y z
N MET A 1 -14.53 -13.04 -16.51
CA MET A 1 -14.64 -11.70 -15.89
C MET A 1 -13.60 -11.62 -14.78
N PRO A 2 -12.63 -10.70 -14.77
CA PRO A 2 -11.70 -10.60 -13.65
C PRO A 2 -12.43 -9.95 -12.46
N VAL A 3 -12.37 -10.65 -11.33
CA VAL A 3 -13.00 -10.37 -10.04
C VAL A 3 -12.77 -8.93 -9.53
N PRO A 4 -13.79 -8.24 -8.97
CA PRO A 4 -13.56 -7.01 -8.23
C PRO A 4 -12.82 -7.38 -6.94
N GLN A 5 -11.52 -7.07 -6.87
CA GLN A 5 -10.71 -7.28 -5.68
C GLN A 5 -11.04 -6.23 -4.60
N ASN A 6 -12.28 -6.21 -4.13
CA ASN A 6 -12.71 -5.39 -3.00
C ASN A 6 -12.49 -6.16 -1.68
N ASN A 7 -11.25 -6.61 -1.45
CA ASN A 7 -10.81 -6.84 -0.07
C ASN A 7 -10.82 -5.44 0.55
N SER A 8 -11.68 -5.18 1.53
CA SER A 8 -11.77 -3.85 2.14
C SER A 8 -10.36 -3.38 2.49
N ARG A 9 -9.96 -2.18 2.03
CA ARG A 9 -8.61 -1.63 2.26
C ARG A 9 -8.21 -1.72 3.72
N VAL A 10 -9.19 -1.62 4.61
CA VAL A 10 -9.08 -1.85 6.05
C VAL A 10 -8.51 -3.22 6.40
N ASP A 11 -8.96 -4.30 5.76
CA ASP A 11 -8.47 -5.66 6.02
C ASP A 11 -7.02 -5.83 5.53
N LYS A 12 -6.69 -5.28 4.36
CA LYS A 12 -5.30 -5.27 3.88
C LYS A 12 -4.41 -4.42 4.78
N ALA A 13 -4.88 -3.26 5.22
CA ALA A 13 -4.18 -2.40 6.17
C ALA A 13 -3.92 -3.13 7.49
N LYS A 14 -4.92 -3.84 8.03
CA LYS A 14 -4.76 -4.67 9.23
C LYS A 14 -3.77 -5.81 9.03
N GLU A 15 -3.80 -6.50 7.90
CA GLU A 15 -2.84 -7.57 7.58
C GLU A 15 -1.40 -7.05 7.59
N ILE A 16 -1.17 -5.91 6.95
CA ILE A 16 0.13 -5.23 6.89
C ILE A 16 0.55 -4.77 8.29
N ALA A 17 -0.36 -4.16 9.05
CA ALA A 17 -0.11 -3.71 10.42
C ALA A 17 0.20 -4.87 11.39
N ASN A 18 -0.39 -6.05 11.17
CA ASN A 18 -0.08 -7.26 11.95
C ASN A 18 1.26 -7.90 11.55
N ASN A 19 1.74 -7.67 10.32
CA ASN A 19 2.97 -8.28 9.79
C ASN A 19 3.95 -7.25 9.20
N PRO A 20 4.32 -6.18 9.93
CA PRO A 20 5.06 -5.05 9.34
C PRO A 20 6.46 -5.44 8.86
N SER A 21 7.06 -6.49 9.43
CA SER A 21 8.38 -7.01 9.01
C SER A 21 8.39 -7.57 7.58
N ARG A 22 7.23 -7.88 6.99
CA ARG A 22 7.14 -8.41 5.62
C ARG A 22 6.99 -7.32 4.55
N TYR A 23 6.76 -6.08 4.96
CA TYR A 23 6.49 -4.96 4.08
C TYR A 23 7.48 -3.82 4.33
N LYS A 24 7.48 -2.86 3.41
CA LYS A 24 8.28 -1.63 3.48
C LYS A 24 7.56 -0.52 2.74
N VAL A 25 7.81 0.72 3.13
CA VAL A 25 7.18 1.91 2.52
C VAL A 25 8.13 2.49 1.50
N CYS A 26 7.66 2.74 0.27
CA CYS A 26 8.48 3.43 -0.72
C CYS A 26 8.63 4.91 -0.35
N GLU A 27 9.87 5.42 -0.27
CA GLU A 27 10.11 6.83 0.07
C GLU A 27 9.72 7.80 -1.06
N GLY A 28 9.49 7.31 -2.28
CA GLY A 28 9.17 8.16 -3.44
C GLY A 28 7.68 8.44 -3.64
N CYS A 29 6.82 7.47 -3.31
CA CYS A 29 5.37 7.57 -3.54
C CYS A 29 4.54 7.03 -2.38
N ASP A 30 5.18 6.75 -1.24
CA ASP A 30 4.60 6.20 -0.02
C ASP A 30 3.82 4.88 -0.20
N SER A 31 3.97 4.21 -1.35
CA SER A 31 3.31 2.93 -1.58
C SER A 31 3.92 1.83 -0.69
N ILE A 32 3.07 1.04 -0.02
CA ILE A 32 3.51 -0.14 0.74
C ILE A 32 3.78 -1.28 -0.23
N VAL A 33 5.00 -1.81 -0.20
CA VAL A 33 5.44 -2.93 -1.05
C VAL A 33 5.99 -4.06 -0.18
N GLY A 34 6.13 -5.25 -0.78
CA GLY A 34 6.74 -6.40 -0.10
C GLY A 34 8.24 -6.18 0.15
N SER A 35 8.75 -6.80 1.22
CA SER A 35 10.18 -6.76 1.58
C SER A 35 11.12 -7.17 0.43
N GLY A 36 10.71 -8.10 -0.43
CA GLY A 36 11.47 -8.54 -1.61
C GLY A 36 11.47 -7.58 -2.80
N THR A 37 10.71 -6.48 -2.76
CA THR A 37 10.61 -5.53 -3.88
C THR A 37 11.88 -4.70 -4.02
N ILE A 38 12.61 -4.82 -5.12
CA ILE A 38 13.85 -4.06 -5.35
C ILE A 38 13.56 -2.68 -5.96
N ILE A 39 12.51 -2.58 -6.80
CA ILE A 39 12.08 -1.34 -7.46
C ILE A 39 10.58 -1.18 -7.25
N CYS A 40 10.16 0.01 -6.86
CA CYS A 40 8.77 0.30 -6.60
C CYS A 40 7.98 0.22 -7.91
N PRO A 41 6.96 -0.63 -8.03
CA PRO A 41 6.20 -0.77 -9.27
C PRO A 41 5.35 0.46 -9.59
N ASN A 42 5.14 1.36 -8.61
CA ASN A 42 4.30 2.53 -8.79
C ASN A 42 5.09 3.76 -9.29
N CYS A 43 6.28 4.02 -8.72
CA CYS A 43 7.08 5.20 -9.06
C CYS A 43 8.47 4.89 -9.61
N HIS A 44 8.84 3.61 -9.69
CA HIS A 44 10.14 3.14 -10.15
C HIS A 44 11.32 3.59 -9.26
N GLY A 45 11.05 4.10 -8.06
CA GLY A 45 12.05 4.39 -7.04
C GLY A 45 12.62 3.12 -6.40
N TYR A 46 13.85 3.20 -5.91
CA TYR A 46 14.57 2.08 -5.26
C TYR A 46 14.80 2.30 -3.75
N ARG A 47 14.34 3.44 -3.22
CA ARG A 47 14.45 3.78 -1.80
C ARG A 47 13.20 3.34 -1.04
N PHE A 48 13.42 2.59 0.04
CA PHE A 48 12.36 2.09 0.88
C PHE A 48 12.71 2.25 2.35
N ASP A 49 11.73 2.67 3.12
CA ASP A 49 11.76 2.66 4.56
C ASP A 49 11.29 1.29 5.07
N THR A 50 12.15 0.64 5.85
CA THR A 50 11.91 -0.69 6.43
C THR A 50 11.52 -0.61 7.91
N ASP A 51 11.36 0.61 8.44
CA ASP A 51 10.90 0.82 9.80
C ASP A 51 9.47 0.28 9.99
N LYS A 52 9.32 -0.58 10.98
CA LYS A 52 8.04 -1.28 11.24
C LYS A 52 6.97 -0.31 11.68
N SER A 53 7.33 0.69 12.50
CA SER A 53 6.38 1.69 12.98
C SER A 53 5.84 2.50 11.82
N ARG A 54 6.71 2.93 10.90
CA ARG A 54 6.28 3.62 9.68
C ARG A 54 5.35 2.78 8.81
N VAL A 55 5.64 1.49 8.62
CA VAL A 55 4.78 0.57 7.86
C VAL A 55 3.38 0.47 8.50
N VAL A 56 3.30 0.33 9.82
CA VAL A 56 2.04 0.25 10.56
C VAL A 56 1.24 1.55 10.44
N ASP A 57 1.87 2.70 10.76
CA ASP A 57 1.23 4.02 10.66
C ASP A 57 0.69 4.27 9.26
N HIS A 58 1.50 3.97 8.24
CA HIS A 58 1.08 4.19 6.86
C HIS A 58 -0.04 3.23 6.42
N ALA A 59 -0.01 1.98 6.87
CA ALA A 59 -1.07 1.03 6.60
C ALA A 59 -2.40 1.48 7.23
N VAL A 60 -2.38 1.90 8.50
CA VAL A 60 -3.55 2.44 9.20
C VAL A 60 -4.09 3.66 8.46
N TRP A 61 -3.22 4.60 8.09
CA TRP A 61 -3.61 5.79 7.34
C TRP A 61 -4.24 5.47 5.98
N LEU A 62 -3.69 4.50 5.23
CA LEU A 62 -4.26 4.04 3.95
C LEU A 62 -5.60 3.33 4.13
N GLY A 63 -5.77 2.60 5.23
CA GLY A 63 -7.01 1.90 5.57
C GLY A 63 -8.14 2.83 6.02
N SER A 64 -7.79 3.95 6.68
CA SER A 64 -8.74 4.94 7.20
C SER A 64 -9.16 6.01 6.18
N ARG A 65 -8.50 6.10 5.02
CA ARG A 65 -8.88 7.08 3.98
C ARG A 65 -10.06 6.59 3.15
N ASP A 66 -11.08 7.44 3.02
CA ASP A 66 -12.11 7.33 2.00
C ASP A 66 -11.47 7.22 0.61
N GLN A 67 -12.00 6.33 -0.22
CA GLN A 67 -11.47 6.05 -1.54
C GLN A 67 -11.71 7.24 -2.47
N THR A 68 -10.76 8.18 -2.54
CA THR A 68 -10.78 9.28 -3.54
C THR A 68 -10.11 8.88 -4.85
N SER A 69 -9.96 7.58 -5.10
CA SER A 69 -9.31 7.11 -6.33
C SER A 69 -10.34 7.16 -7.45
N VAL A 70 -10.20 8.11 -8.36
CA VAL A 70 -10.85 8.05 -9.67
C VAL A 70 -10.52 6.69 -10.29
N THR A 71 -11.55 5.89 -10.53
CA THR A 71 -11.38 4.64 -11.26
C THR A 71 -11.39 4.94 -12.75
N ALA A 72 -10.86 4.05 -13.60
CA ALA A 72 -10.90 4.24 -15.05
C ALA A 72 -12.34 4.39 -15.63
N LYS A 73 -13.37 4.11 -14.82
CA LYS A 73 -14.79 4.37 -15.12
C LYS A 73 -15.25 5.80 -14.86
N ASP A 74 -14.52 6.58 -14.07
CA ASP A 74 -14.81 8.01 -13.81
C ASP A 74 -14.31 8.94 -14.92
N LEU A 75 -13.66 8.39 -15.95
CA LEU A 75 -13.04 9.11 -17.07
C LEU A 75 -13.82 8.96 -18.39
N ASP A 76 -15.04 8.41 -18.35
CA ASP A 76 -15.94 8.27 -19.52
C ASP A 76 -17.06 9.32 -19.51
#